data_AF-A0A946IXG3-F1
#
_entry.id   AF-A0A946IXG3-F1
#
_cell.length_a   1.000
_cell.length_b   1.000
_cell.length_c   1.000
_cell.angle_alpha   90.00
_cell.angle_beta   90.00
_cell.angle_gamma   90.00
#
_symmetry.space_group_name_H-M   'P 1'
#
loop_
_entity.id
_entity.type
_entity.pdbx_description
1 polymer ?
#
loop_
_entity_poly.entity_id
_entity_poly.type
_entity_poly.pdbx_seq_one_letter_code
_entity_poly.pdbx_strand_id
1 'polypeptide(L)' 'YFRNNLLQQEVYDTDVAQGFLNLALAEKTTGSIITIDGGNIAASPR' A
#
# COMPACT_ATOMS: atom_id res chain seq x y z
N TYR A 1 -4.37 10.95 -7.85
CA TYR A 1 -3.28 10.07 -7.40
C TYR A 1 -1.98 10.84 -7.34
N PHE A 2 -1.29 10.78 -6.20
CA PHE A 2 -0.07 11.54 -5.91
C PHE A 2 1.14 10.78 -6.50
N ARG A 3 1.80 11.31 -7.53
CA ARG A 3 3.00 10.70 -8.14
C ARG A 3 4.28 10.93 -7.33
N ASN A 4 4.23 11.81 -6.33
CA ASN A 4 5.40 12.22 -5.56
C ASN A 4 5.65 11.35 -4.32
N ASN A 5 5.40 10.04 -4.44
CA ASN A 5 5.69 9.07 -3.38
C ASN A 5 7.13 8.54 -3.50
N LEU A 6 7.60 7.81 -2.49
CA LEU A 6 8.99 7.35 -2.44
C LEU A 6 9.34 6.37 -3.57
N LEU A 7 8.35 5.66 -4.10
CA LEU A 7 8.55 4.74 -5.22
C LEU A 7 8.48 5.45 -6.58
N GLN A 8 8.09 6.72 -6.62
CA GLN A 8 7.87 7.50 -7.85
C GLN A 8 6.93 6.78 -8.84
N GLN A 9 6.01 5.97 -8.32
CA GLN A 9 5.07 5.17 -9.09
C GLN A 9 3.65 5.49 -8.66
N GLU A 10 2.76 5.64 -9.63
CA GLU A 10 1.35 5.84 -9.33
C GLU A 10 0.78 4.57 -8.70
N VAL A 11 0.06 4.72 -7.59
CA VAL A 11 -0.64 3.61 -6.92
C VAL A 11 -2.04 3.51 -7.50
N TYR A 12 -2.40 2.34 -7.99
CA TYR A 12 -3.70 2.07 -8.62
C TYR A 12 -4.63 1.30 -7.67
N ASP A 13 -5.90 1.21 -8.05
CA ASP A 13 -6.89 0.37 -7.40
C ASP A 13 -6.51 -1.12 -7.40
N THR A 14 -5.84 -1.58 -8.47
CA THR A 14 -5.32 -2.95 -8.57
C THR A 14 -4.27 -3.27 -7.49
N ASP A 15 -3.45 -2.30 -7.09
CA ASP A 15 -2.46 -2.48 -6.02
C ASP A 15 -3.15 -2.70 -4.67
N VAL A 16 -4.24 -1.98 -4.43
CA VAL A 16 -5.08 -2.15 -3.23
C VAL A 16 -5.75 -3.52 -3.23
N ALA A 17 -6.30 -3.94 -4.37
CA ALA A 17 -6.92 -5.25 -4.53
C ALA A 17 -5.92 -6.39 -4.27
N GLN A 18 -4.68 -6.25 -4.75
CA GLN A 18 -3.61 -7.22 -4.49
C GLN A 18 -3.24 -7.27 -3.01
N GLY A 19 -3.14 -6.11 -2.33
CA GLY A 19 -2.90 -6.06 -0.90
C GLY A 19 -3.99 -6.78 -0.09
N PHE A 20 -5.25 -6.55 -0.44
CA PHE A 20 -6.38 -7.26 0.16
C PHE A 20 -6.29 -8.77 -0.05
N LEU A 21 -6.04 -9.22 -1.30
CA LEU A 21 -5.90 -10.63 -1.62
C LEU A 21 -4.78 -11.28 -0.81
N ASN A 22 -3.64 -10.60 -0.67
CA ASN A 22 -2.50 -11.09 0.12
C ASN A 22 -2.90 -11.32 1.59
N LEU A 23 -3.65 -10.39 2.20
CA LEU A 23 -4.14 -10.56 3.57
C LEU A 23 -5.15 -11.72 3.68
N ALA A 24 -6.07 -11.83 2.72
CA ALA A 24 -7.09 -12.88 2.71
C ALA A 24 -6.48 -14.29 2.59
N LEU A 25 -5.35 -14.43 1.89
CA LEU A 25 -4.64 -15.69 1.71
C LEU A 25 -3.61 -16.00 2.80
N ALA A 26 -3.36 -15.08 3.74
CA ALA A 26 -2.32 -15.25 4.74
C ALA A 26 -2.79 -16.14 5.91
N GLU A 27 -2.48 -17.43 5.84
CA GLU A 27 -3.00 -18.46 6.76
C GLU A 27 -2.58 -18.33 8.23
N LYS A 28 -1.50 -17.60 8.52
CA LYS A 28 -0.85 -17.58 9.85
C LYS A 28 -0.79 -16.19 10.47
N THR A 29 -1.57 -15.24 9.97
CA THR A 29 -1.65 -13.90 10.53
C THR A 29 -3.10 -13.44 10.65
N THR A 30 -3.36 -12.60 11.65
CA THR A 30 -4.66 -11.94 11.85
C THR A 30 -4.43 -10.58 12.47
N GLY A 31 -5.34 -9.63 12.24
CA GLY A 31 -5.21 -8.25 12.74
C GLY A 31 -4.09 -7.44 12.10
N SER A 32 -3.50 -7.92 11.00
CA SER A 32 -2.46 -7.20 10.27
C SER A 32 -3.01 -6.00 9.52
N ILE A 33 -2.25 -4.90 9.53
CA ILE A 33 -2.49 -3.70 8.74
C ILE A 33 -1.34 -3.58 7.73
N ILE A 34 -1.68 -3.36 6.46
CA ILE A 34 -0.71 -3.05 5.41
C ILE A 34 -1.07 -1.70 4.78
N THR A 35 -0.06 -0.89 4.49
CA THR A 35 -0.24 0.40 3.82
C THR A 35 0.11 0.25 2.34
N ILE A 36 -0.82 0.69 1.47
CA ILE A 36 -0.63 0.70 0.01
C ILE A 36 -0.69 2.15 -0.46
N ASP A 37 0.44 2.85 -0.35
CA ASP A 37 0.52 4.29 -0.64
C ASP A 37 1.79 4.71 -1.41
N GLY A 38 2.64 3.75 -1.80
CA GLY A 38 3.93 4.03 -2.45
C GLY A 38 4.92 4.79 -1.57
N GLY A 39 4.68 4.87 -0.25
CA GLY A 39 5.44 5.69 0.69
C GLY A 39 5.01 7.15 0.75
N ASN A 40 3.79 7.51 0.31
CA ASN A 40 3.26 8.88 0.33
C ASN A 40 3.37 9.55 1.70
N ILE A 41 2.99 8.85 2.78
CA ILE A 41 3.06 9.44 4.14
C ILE A 41 4.50 9.77 4.51
N ALA A 42 5.44 8.88 4.18
CA ALA A 42 6.86 9.10 4.46
C ALA A 42 7.50 10.18 3.59
N ALA A 43 6.97 10.41 2.38
CA ALA A 43 7.42 11.46 1.46
C ALA A 43 6.87 12.86 1.81
N SER A 44 5.87 12.95 2.70
CA SER A 44 5.24 14.23 3.04
C SER A 44 6.18 15.12 3.87
N PRO A 45 6.32 16.42 3.56
CA PRO A 45 7.06 17.36 4.39
C PRO A 45 6.51 17.40 5.81
N ARG A 46 7.39 17.56 6.81
CA ARG A 46 7.02 17.74 8.21
C ARG A 46 6.84 19.21 8.55
#